data_AF-A0A424TT36-F1
#
_entry.id   AF-A0A424TT36-F1
#
_cell.length_a   1.000
_cell.length_b   1.000
_cell.length_c   1.000
_cell.angle_alpha   90.00
_cell.angle_beta   90.00
_cell.angle_gamma   90.00
#
_symmetry.space_group_name_H-M   'P 1'
#
loop_
_entity.id
_entity.type
_entity.pdbx_description
1 polymer ?
#
loop_
_entity_poly.entity_id
_entity_poly.type
_entity_poly.pdbx_seq_one_letter_code
_entity_poly.pdbx_strand_id
1 'polypeptide(L)'
;MAFVGFRAFMGDAAQYGVMSVVGKNKMIELGASSARTSVVLSGPAVGSLQIATVFDTADAYYQASAAALGDAGVQSAMAAANAAQTNAGLLRLETETGDCSGAYMVASQVRNATSATAADWEEVKSVIEDSMLAQGVNGYRGVSMVAAGEMTGAYGNLFYTDSVDAVVNASANPSPAMASLMQRLGVAVVNRVITRTID
;
A
#
# COMPACT_ATOMS: atom_id res chain seq x y z
N MET A 1 3.70 11.55 -12.32
CA MET A 1 3.53 11.42 -10.85
C MET A 1 2.24 10.66 -10.65
N ALA A 2 2.24 9.56 -9.90
CA ALA A 2 1.06 8.70 -9.70
C ALA A 2 0.65 8.68 -8.22
N PHE A 3 -0.55 8.20 -7.96
CA PHE A 3 -1.13 8.10 -6.63
C PHE A 3 -1.60 6.68 -6.35
N VAL A 4 -1.33 6.19 -5.15
CA VAL A 4 -1.84 4.91 -4.64
C VAL A 4 -3.01 5.21 -3.72
N GLY A 5 -4.23 4.90 -4.16
CA GLY A 5 -5.42 4.95 -3.33
C GLY A 5 -5.69 3.61 -2.68
N PHE A 6 -6.16 3.59 -1.44
CA PHE A 6 -6.60 2.35 -0.80
C PHE A 6 -7.95 2.52 -0.12
N ARG A 7 -8.72 1.43 -0.08
CA ARG A 7 -9.99 1.31 0.64
C ARG A 7 -10.01 0.03 1.44
N ALA A 8 -10.45 0.10 2.70
CA ALA A 8 -10.60 -1.04 3.58
C ALA A 8 -12.07 -1.28 3.90
N PHE A 9 -12.48 -2.55 3.90
CA PHE A 9 -13.82 -3.01 4.17
C PHE A 9 -13.79 -4.10 5.24
N MET A 10 -14.73 -4.04 6.18
CA MET A 10 -14.92 -5.08 7.20
C MET A 10 -16.30 -5.72 7.00
N GLY A 11 -16.36 -7.04 7.10
CA GLY A 11 -17.55 -7.84 6.78
C GLY A 11 -17.23 -9.33 6.81
N ASP A 12 -18.10 -10.15 6.23
CA ASP A 12 -17.93 -11.59 6.11
C ASP A 12 -16.76 -11.95 5.17
N ALA A 13 -15.67 -12.46 5.75
CA ALA A 13 -14.47 -12.84 5.03
C ALA A 13 -14.71 -13.96 4.00
N ALA A 14 -15.75 -14.78 4.15
CA ALA A 14 -16.13 -15.79 3.16
C ALA A 14 -16.54 -15.18 1.82
N GLN A 15 -16.97 -13.91 1.83
CA GLN A 15 -17.41 -13.18 0.64
C GLN A 15 -16.31 -12.29 0.02
N TYR A 16 -15.12 -12.22 0.63
CA TYR A 16 -14.05 -11.33 0.17
C TYR A 16 -13.53 -11.66 -1.22
N GLY A 17 -13.58 -12.93 -1.65
CA GLY A 17 -13.24 -13.29 -3.04
C GLY A 17 -14.18 -12.63 -4.05
N VAL A 18 -15.48 -12.64 -3.78
CA VAL A 18 -16.49 -11.99 -4.65
C VAL A 18 -16.32 -10.49 -4.64
N MET A 19 -16.19 -9.89 -3.45
CA MET A 19 -15.95 -8.44 -3.32
C MET A 19 -14.65 -8.01 -4.01
N SER A 20 -13.59 -8.81 -3.90
CA SER A 20 -12.30 -8.56 -4.55
C SER A 20 -12.48 -8.43 -6.06
N VAL A 21 -13.11 -9.41 -6.70
CA VAL A 21 -13.32 -9.42 -8.16
C VAL A 21 -14.16 -8.22 -8.59
N VAL A 22 -15.31 -7.99 -7.94
CA VAL A 22 -16.22 -6.91 -8.32
C VAL A 22 -15.58 -5.53 -8.12
N GLY A 23 -14.99 -5.29 -6.94
CA GLY A 23 -14.39 -4.01 -6.61
C GLY A 23 -13.14 -3.72 -7.45
N LYS A 24 -12.23 -4.70 -7.60
CA LYS A 24 -11.02 -4.57 -8.41
C LYS A 24 -11.36 -4.24 -9.86
N ASN A 25 -12.25 -5.02 -10.48
CA ASN A 25 -12.63 -4.82 -11.88
C ASN A 25 -13.31 -3.47 -12.09
N LYS A 26 -14.19 -3.05 -11.16
CA LYS A 26 -14.83 -1.73 -11.25
C LYS A 26 -13.81 -0.59 -11.18
N MET A 27 -12.80 -0.69 -10.32
CA MET A 27 -11.76 0.36 -10.25
C MET A 27 -10.90 0.41 -11.52
N ILE A 28 -10.57 -0.74 -12.12
CA ILE A 28 -9.87 -0.79 -13.42
C ILE A 28 -10.73 -0.19 -14.53
N GLU A 29 -12.02 -0.54 -14.60
CA GLU A 29 -12.98 0.04 -15.56
C GLU A 29 -13.06 1.57 -15.42
N LEU A 30 -12.96 2.09 -14.20
CA LEU A 30 -12.98 3.52 -13.89
C LEU A 30 -11.60 4.21 -14.04
N GLY A 31 -10.62 3.53 -14.64
CA GLY A 31 -9.35 4.14 -15.07
C GLY A 31 -8.16 3.93 -14.13
N ALA A 32 -8.25 3.02 -13.16
CA ALA A 32 -7.06 2.62 -12.41
C ALA A 32 -6.06 1.88 -13.32
N SER A 33 -4.79 2.27 -13.30
CA SER A 33 -3.74 1.59 -14.07
C SER A 33 -3.36 0.24 -13.47
N SER A 34 -3.58 0.07 -12.17
CA SER A 34 -3.46 -1.21 -11.49
C SER A 34 -4.39 -1.25 -10.28
N ALA A 35 -4.76 -2.46 -9.88
CA ALA A 35 -5.57 -2.71 -8.70
C ALA A 35 -5.15 -4.05 -8.08
N ARG A 36 -5.02 -4.06 -6.75
CA ARG A 36 -4.62 -5.23 -5.96
C ARG A 36 -5.56 -5.37 -4.78
N THR A 37 -5.99 -6.59 -4.51
CA THR A 37 -6.79 -6.88 -3.34
C THR A 37 -6.03 -7.74 -2.34
N SER A 38 -6.19 -7.43 -1.05
CA SER A 38 -5.53 -8.17 0.02
C SER A 38 -6.38 -8.23 1.28
N VAL A 39 -6.08 -9.18 2.16
CA VAL A 39 -6.61 -9.24 3.52
C VAL A 39 -5.53 -8.78 4.49
N VAL A 40 -5.89 -7.88 5.39
CA VAL A 40 -4.99 -7.39 6.43
C VAL A 40 -4.77 -8.46 7.50
N LEU A 41 -3.51 -8.80 7.78
CA LEU A 41 -3.11 -9.85 8.72
C LEU A 41 -2.58 -9.31 10.05
N SER A 42 -2.28 -8.02 10.16
CA SER A 42 -1.77 -7.41 11.39
C SER A 42 -2.26 -5.98 11.60
N GLY A 43 -2.17 -5.51 12.85
CA GLY A 43 -2.54 -4.16 13.24
C GLY A 43 -4.05 -3.98 13.46
N PRO A 44 -4.51 -2.72 13.65
CA PRO A 44 -5.88 -2.43 14.08
C PRO A 44 -6.98 -2.82 13.07
N ALA A 45 -6.61 -2.98 11.80
CA ALA A 45 -7.54 -3.34 10.72
C ALA A 45 -7.46 -4.83 10.33
N VAL A 46 -6.89 -5.69 11.19
CA VAL A 46 -6.77 -7.13 10.94
C VAL A 46 -8.13 -7.74 10.56
N GLY A 47 -8.13 -8.61 9.56
CA GLY A 47 -9.33 -9.23 9.03
C GLY A 47 -10.08 -8.38 8.01
N SER A 48 -9.69 -7.13 7.74
CA SER A 48 -10.33 -6.32 6.69
C SER A 48 -9.83 -6.68 5.28
N LEU A 49 -10.73 -6.56 4.31
CA LEU A 49 -10.43 -6.54 2.89
C LEU A 49 -9.86 -5.16 2.52
N GLN A 50 -8.73 -5.11 1.83
CA GLN A 50 -8.15 -3.88 1.31
C GLN A 50 -8.02 -3.94 -0.22
N ILE A 51 -8.59 -2.96 -0.91
CA ILE A 51 -8.41 -2.75 -2.35
C ILE A 51 -7.50 -1.53 -2.52
N ALA A 52 -6.31 -1.76 -3.09
CA ALA A 52 -5.35 -0.71 -3.43
C ALA A 52 -5.33 -0.49 -4.95
N THR A 53 -5.29 0.75 -5.40
CA THR A 53 -5.41 1.14 -6.81
C THR A 53 -4.41 2.23 -7.14
N VAL A 54 -3.97 2.31 -8.39
CA VAL A 54 -3.06 3.36 -8.87
C VAL A 54 -3.76 4.22 -9.92
N PHE A 55 -3.64 5.55 -9.76
CA PHE A 55 -4.18 6.55 -10.67
C PHE A 55 -3.13 7.63 -10.95
N ASP A 56 -3.22 8.28 -12.11
CA ASP A 56 -2.31 9.39 -12.46
C ASP A 56 -2.58 10.65 -11.64
N THR A 57 -3.82 10.85 -11.17
CA THR A 57 -4.21 12.01 -10.37
C THR A 57 -5.05 11.63 -9.15
N ALA A 58 -4.96 12.44 -8.11
CA ALA A 58 -5.80 12.33 -6.92
C ALA A 58 -7.30 12.48 -7.27
N ASP A 59 -7.63 13.40 -8.16
CA ASP A 59 -9.00 13.65 -8.60
C ASP A 59 -9.59 12.43 -9.30
N ALA A 60 -8.84 11.78 -10.20
CA ALA A 60 -9.28 10.57 -10.87
C ALA A 60 -9.57 9.45 -9.86
N TYR A 61 -8.71 9.26 -8.85
CA TYR A 61 -8.96 8.29 -7.79
C TYR A 61 -10.26 8.57 -7.03
N TYR A 62 -10.51 9.82 -6.61
CA TYR A 62 -11.71 10.15 -5.84
C TYR A 62 -12.99 10.13 -6.67
N GLN A 63 -12.93 10.49 -7.96
CA GLN A 63 -14.04 10.35 -8.89
C GLN A 63 -14.38 8.87 -9.11
N ALA A 64 -13.39 8.04 -9.43
CA ALA A 64 -13.57 6.59 -9.58
C ALA A 64 -14.10 5.96 -8.30
N SER A 65 -13.56 6.37 -7.15
CA SER A 65 -14.03 5.93 -5.85
C SER A 65 -15.51 6.22 -5.58
N ALA A 66 -15.96 7.45 -5.86
CA ALA A 66 -17.34 7.84 -5.67
C ALA A 66 -18.27 7.05 -6.61
N ALA A 67 -17.85 6.89 -7.87
CA ALA A 67 -18.59 6.11 -8.86
C ALA A 67 -18.68 4.62 -8.47
N ALA A 68 -17.58 4.02 -8.01
CA ALA A 68 -17.57 2.63 -7.56
C ALA A 68 -18.47 2.40 -6.35
N LEU A 69 -18.49 3.32 -5.38
CA LEU A 69 -19.42 3.23 -4.24
C LEU A 69 -20.88 3.46 -4.65
N GLY A 70 -21.15 4.16 -5.76
CA GLY A 70 -22.49 4.30 -6.31
C GLY A 70 -22.95 3.14 -7.20
N ASP A 71 -22.04 2.23 -7.57
CA ASP A 71 -22.32 1.15 -8.51
C ASP A 71 -23.17 0.03 -7.89
N ALA A 72 -24.23 -0.39 -8.57
CA ALA A 72 -25.17 -1.39 -8.06
C ALA A 72 -24.53 -2.77 -7.85
N GLY A 73 -23.54 -3.15 -8.67
CA GLY A 73 -22.81 -4.41 -8.54
C GLY A 73 -21.90 -4.39 -7.30
N VAL A 74 -21.18 -3.29 -7.10
CA VAL A 74 -20.36 -3.07 -5.89
C VAL A 74 -21.24 -3.06 -4.65
N GLN A 75 -22.34 -2.31 -4.65
CA GLN A 75 -23.30 -2.26 -3.53
C GLN A 75 -23.88 -3.64 -3.21
N SER A 76 -24.24 -4.42 -4.23
CA SER A 76 -24.74 -5.78 -4.05
C SER A 76 -23.69 -6.71 -3.44
N ALA A 77 -22.44 -6.61 -3.90
CA ALA A 77 -21.33 -7.40 -3.35
C ALA A 77 -21.03 -7.02 -1.88
N MET A 78 -21.05 -5.73 -1.54
CA MET A 78 -20.91 -5.25 -0.17
C MET A 78 -22.05 -5.75 0.72
N ALA A 79 -23.30 -5.68 0.24
CA ALA A 79 -24.46 -6.16 0.99
C ALA A 79 -24.40 -7.67 1.24
N ALA A 80 -24.03 -8.47 0.22
CA ALA A 80 -23.87 -9.92 0.34
C ALA A 80 -22.79 -10.30 1.37
N ALA A 81 -21.74 -9.50 1.47
CA ALA A 81 -20.68 -9.66 2.46
C ALA A 81 -20.98 -9.04 3.82
N ASN A 82 -22.16 -8.41 4.01
CA ASN A 82 -22.44 -7.57 5.17
C ASN A 82 -21.28 -6.59 5.48
N ALA A 83 -20.71 -6.02 4.41
CA ALA A 83 -19.47 -5.28 4.47
C ALA A 83 -19.72 -3.77 4.53
N ALA A 84 -18.98 -3.10 5.41
CA ALA A 84 -18.91 -1.65 5.50
C ALA A 84 -17.50 -1.17 5.19
N GLN A 85 -17.37 -0.04 4.50
CA GLN A 85 -16.07 0.60 4.33
C GLN A 85 -15.64 1.22 5.67
N THR A 86 -14.49 0.81 6.18
CA THR A 86 -13.96 1.27 7.48
C THR A 86 -12.85 2.29 7.34
N ASN A 87 -12.15 2.30 6.21
CA ASN A 87 -11.07 3.24 5.96
C ASN A 87 -10.88 3.50 4.47
N ALA A 88 -10.34 4.68 4.14
CA ALA A 88 -9.79 4.96 2.83
C ALA A 88 -8.69 6.01 2.95
N GLY A 89 -7.74 5.97 2.03
CA GLY A 89 -6.69 6.97 1.98
C GLY A 89 -6.07 7.12 0.60
N LEU A 90 -5.21 8.13 0.50
CA LEU A 90 -4.46 8.46 -0.69
C LEU A 90 -2.98 8.68 -0.35
N LEU A 91 -2.13 8.03 -1.13
CA LEU A 91 -0.69 8.11 -1.05
C LEU A 91 -0.17 8.65 -2.39
N ARG A 92 0.89 9.46 -2.37
CA ARG A 92 1.62 9.88 -3.58
C ARG A 92 2.81 8.96 -3.78
N LEU A 93 2.95 8.40 -4.97
CA LEU A 93 4.09 7.55 -5.33
C LEU A 93 5.32 8.44 -5.58
N GLU A 94 6.38 8.22 -4.81
CA GLU A 94 7.63 8.96 -4.90
C GLU A 94 8.68 8.20 -5.69
N THR A 95 8.76 6.89 -5.46
CA THR A 95 9.69 6.00 -6.13
C THR A 95 9.14 4.58 -6.18
N GLU A 96 9.58 3.82 -7.19
CA GLU A 96 9.21 2.43 -7.42
C GLU A 96 10.42 1.67 -7.98
N THR A 97 10.62 0.43 -7.53
CA THR A 97 11.63 -0.49 -8.05
C THR A 97 11.23 -1.96 -7.84
N GLY A 98 11.84 -2.85 -8.64
CA GLY A 98 11.54 -4.28 -8.65
C GLY A 98 10.14 -4.60 -9.18
N ASP A 99 9.67 -5.79 -8.86
CA ASP A 99 8.31 -6.24 -9.16
C ASP A 99 7.38 -6.00 -7.97
N CYS A 100 6.43 -5.07 -8.13
CA CYS A 100 5.44 -4.74 -7.10
C CYS A 100 4.29 -5.77 -7.03
N SER A 101 4.65 -7.05 -7.03
CA SER A 101 3.77 -8.22 -6.96
C SER A 101 4.25 -9.21 -5.89
N GLY A 102 3.39 -10.16 -5.52
CA GLY A 102 3.72 -11.23 -4.58
C GLY A 102 2.59 -11.58 -3.63
N ALA A 103 2.75 -12.70 -2.93
CA ALA A 103 1.76 -13.23 -2.00
C ALA A 103 1.42 -12.27 -0.84
N TYR A 104 2.35 -11.39 -0.46
CA TYR A 104 2.22 -10.47 0.67
C TYR A 104 2.57 -9.03 0.32
N MET A 105 2.07 -8.11 1.14
CA MET A 105 2.54 -6.74 1.24
C MET A 105 2.97 -6.47 2.67
N VAL A 106 4.05 -5.73 2.85
CA VAL A 106 4.42 -5.15 4.15
C VAL A 106 4.45 -3.64 4.01
N ALA A 107 3.42 -2.97 4.53
CA ALA A 107 3.35 -1.53 4.61
C ALA A 107 3.97 -1.05 5.92
N SER A 108 5.11 -0.38 5.85
CA SER A 108 5.73 0.29 7.01
C SER A 108 5.37 1.77 6.99
N GLN A 109 4.79 2.26 8.08
CA GLN A 109 4.55 3.69 8.26
C GLN A 109 5.78 4.32 8.90
N VAL A 110 6.22 5.43 8.32
CA VAL A 110 7.49 6.07 8.64
C VAL A 110 7.23 7.50 9.08
N ARG A 111 7.62 7.83 10.31
CA ARG A 111 7.77 9.24 10.70
C ARG A 111 9.11 9.74 10.20
N ASN A 112 9.10 10.89 9.56
CA ASN A 112 10.27 11.59 9.06
C ASN A 112 10.36 12.95 9.77
N ALA A 113 11.58 13.33 10.18
CA ALA A 113 11.82 14.65 10.79
C ALA A 113 11.95 15.75 9.72
N THR A 114 12.33 15.38 8.51
CA THR A 114 12.55 16.28 7.38
C THR A 114 11.79 15.82 6.15
N SER A 115 11.47 16.76 5.26
CA SER A 115 10.94 16.41 3.94
C SER A 115 12.08 15.95 3.03
N ALA A 116 11.93 14.77 2.45
CA ALA A 116 12.80 14.21 1.42
C ALA A 116 12.63 14.98 0.10
N THR A 117 13.76 15.25 -0.54
CA THR A 117 13.85 15.78 -1.91
C THR A 117 13.73 14.67 -2.95
N ALA A 118 13.63 15.02 -4.23
CA ALA A 118 13.68 14.01 -5.30
C ALA A 118 15.00 13.22 -5.30
N ALA A 119 16.13 13.87 -5.00
CA ALA A 119 17.43 13.20 -4.90
C ALA A 119 17.47 12.20 -3.73
N ASP A 120 16.82 12.54 -2.61
CA ASP A 120 16.71 11.61 -1.48
C ASP A 120 15.92 10.35 -1.86
N TRP A 121 14.83 10.48 -2.65
CA TRP A 121 14.04 9.32 -3.09
C TRP A 121 14.78 8.42 -4.09
N GLU A 122 15.64 9.00 -4.95
CA GLU A 122 16.52 8.20 -5.81
C GLU A 122 17.58 7.45 -5.00
N GLU A 123 18.14 8.08 -3.97
CA GLU A 123 19.06 7.40 -3.05
C GLU A 123 18.35 6.30 -2.25
N VAL A 124 17.14 6.56 -1.74
CA VAL A 124 16.29 5.53 -1.10
C VAL A 124 16.11 4.35 -2.05
N LYS A 125 15.76 4.60 -3.31
CA LYS A 125 15.56 3.54 -4.31
C LYS A 125 16.81 2.67 -4.47
N SER A 126 17.97 3.29 -4.69
CA SER A 126 19.24 2.58 -4.86
C SER A 126 19.60 1.75 -3.64
N VAL A 127 19.45 2.30 -2.43
CA VAL A 127 19.75 1.55 -1.19
C VAL A 127 18.78 0.38 -1.00
N ILE A 128 17.51 0.55 -1.36
CA ILE A 128 16.49 -0.52 -1.28
C ILE A 128 16.78 -1.65 -2.27
N GLU A 129 17.26 -1.34 -3.48
CA GLU A 129 17.71 -2.33 -4.47
C GLU A 129 18.85 -3.18 -3.91
N ASP A 130 19.87 -2.52 -3.35
CA ASP A 130 21.07 -3.17 -2.82
C ASP A 130 20.83 -3.91 -1.48
N SER A 131 19.78 -3.55 -0.73
CA SER A 131 19.52 -4.14 0.58
C SER A 131 18.30 -5.07 0.61
N MET A 132 17.12 -4.57 0.27
CA MET A 132 15.87 -5.31 0.46
C MET A 132 15.64 -6.27 -0.70
N LEU A 133 15.76 -5.80 -1.94
CA LEU A 133 15.53 -6.62 -3.14
C LEU A 133 16.60 -7.71 -3.26
N ALA A 134 17.86 -7.37 -2.98
CA ALA A 134 18.97 -8.35 -2.91
C ALA A 134 18.74 -9.49 -1.90
N GLN A 135 17.84 -9.30 -0.92
CA GLN A 135 17.47 -10.29 0.10
C GLN A 135 16.16 -11.03 -0.21
N GLY A 136 15.64 -10.91 -1.44
CA GLY A 136 14.47 -11.66 -1.91
C GLY A 136 13.13 -10.95 -1.70
N VAL A 137 13.12 -9.64 -1.44
CA VAL A 137 11.92 -8.82 -1.59
C VAL A 137 11.68 -8.58 -3.08
N ASN A 138 10.46 -8.78 -3.57
CA ASN A 138 10.15 -8.71 -5.00
C ASN A 138 10.23 -7.27 -5.52
N GLY A 139 9.67 -6.32 -4.77
CA GLY A 139 9.60 -4.92 -5.17
C GLY A 139 9.21 -3.98 -4.06
N TYR A 140 9.29 -2.68 -4.37
CA TYR A 140 9.16 -1.61 -3.41
C TYR A 140 8.48 -0.38 -4.03
N ARG A 141 7.60 0.25 -3.23
CA ARG A 141 7.15 1.62 -3.44
C ARG A 141 7.45 2.49 -2.23
N GLY A 142 8.10 3.62 -2.47
CA GLY A 142 8.20 4.72 -1.52
C GLY A 142 7.06 5.70 -1.76
N VAL A 143 6.34 6.06 -0.72
CA VAL A 143 5.15 6.92 -0.83
C VAL A 143 5.11 8.02 0.21
N SER A 144 4.53 9.17 -0.15
CA SER A 144 4.08 10.17 0.82
C SER A 144 2.61 10.01 1.14
N MET A 145 2.25 10.17 2.41
CA MET A 145 0.87 10.06 2.87
C MET A 145 0.14 11.40 2.71
N VAL A 146 -0.76 11.49 1.72
CA VAL A 146 -1.44 12.74 1.34
C VAL A 146 -2.78 12.90 2.05
N ALA A 147 -3.54 11.81 2.15
CA ALA A 147 -4.79 11.75 2.91
C ALA A 147 -4.85 10.41 3.64
N ALA A 148 -4.24 10.36 4.82
CA ALA A 148 -4.06 9.12 5.59
C ALA A 148 -4.38 9.30 7.09
N GLY A 149 -5.32 10.19 7.41
CA GLY A 149 -5.70 10.52 8.79
C GLY A 149 -4.51 11.09 9.57
N GLU A 150 -4.25 10.55 10.76
CA GLU A 150 -3.16 10.97 11.66
C GLU A 150 -1.76 10.82 11.04
N MET A 151 -1.63 10.01 9.99
CA MET A 151 -0.36 9.80 9.29
C MET A 151 -0.19 10.75 8.09
N THR A 152 -1.11 11.68 7.86
CA THR A 152 -0.97 12.68 6.79
C THR A 152 0.31 13.50 6.99
N GLY A 153 1.11 13.62 5.93
CA GLY A 153 2.43 14.27 5.95
C GLY A 153 3.60 13.33 6.27
N ALA A 154 3.34 12.08 6.65
CA ALA A 154 4.36 11.05 6.88
C ALA A 154 4.74 10.32 5.58
N TYR A 155 5.74 9.44 5.68
CA TYR A 155 6.13 8.54 4.59
C TYR A 155 5.67 7.10 4.83
N GLY A 156 5.61 6.33 3.74
CA GLY A 156 5.30 4.92 3.73
C GLY A 156 6.27 4.14 2.86
N ASN A 157 6.59 2.94 3.31
CA ASN A 157 7.34 1.95 2.55
C ASN A 157 6.41 0.76 2.28
N LEU A 158 6.12 0.48 1.02
CA LEU A 158 5.31 -0.66 0.62
C LEU A 158 6.22 -1.72 -0.01
N PHE A 159 6.49 -2.78 0.74
CA PHE A 159 7.28 -3.91 0.24
C PHE A 159 6.36 -5.00 -0.29
N TYR A 160 6.68 -5.53 -1.47
CA TYR A 160 5.97 -6.62 -2.13
C TYR A 160 6.87 -7.85 -2.09
N THR A 161 6.33 -9.00 -1.69
CA THR A 161 7.14 -10.19 -1.42
C THR A 161 6.30 -11.46 -1.43
N ASP A 162 6.91 -12.59 -1.74
CA ASP A 162 6.32 -13.92 -1.54
C ASP A 162 6.59 -14.48 -0.14
N SER A 163 7.53 -13.90 0.60
CA SER A 163 7.84 -14.26 1.98
C SER A 163 7.95 -13.03 2.87
N VAL A 164 7.12 -12.99 3.93
CA VAL A 164 7.21 -11.95 4.96
C VAL A 164 8.58 -11.98 5.65
N ASP A 165 9.19 -13.15 5.78
CA ASP A 165 10.51 -13.32 6.40
C ASP A 165 11.59 -12.53 5.64
N ALA A 166 11.51 -12.45 4.30
CA ALA A 166 12.46 -11.67 3.50
C ALA A 166 12.47 -10.20 3.93
N VAL A 167 11.29 -9.60 4.12
CA VAL A 167 11.17 -8.20 4.56
C VAL A 167 11.60 -8.03 6.02
N VAL A 168 11.14 -8.91 6.92
CA VAL A 168 11.44 -8.80 8.35
C VAL A 168 12.95 -8.95 8.58
N ASN A 169 13.58 -9.98 8.00
CA ASN A 169 15.00 -10.24 8.16
C ASN A 169 15.86 -9.12 7.55
N ALA A 170 15.53 -8.66 6.33
CA ALA A 170 16.24 -7.56 5.69
C ALA A 170 16.13 -6.25 6.49
N SER A 171 14.98 -6.02 7.13
CA SER A 171 14.76 -4.82 7.93
C SER A 171 15.35 -4.86 9.35
N ALA A 172 15.64 -6.06 9.89
CA ALA A 172 16.20 -6.23 11.23
C ALA A 172 17.69 -5.87 11.27
N ASN A 173 18.40 -6.00 10.14
CA ASN A 173 19.83 -5.76 10.02
C ASN A 173 20.09 -4.77 8.87
N PRO A 174 19.80 -3.47 9.05
CA PRO A 174 19.98 -2.49 7.99
C PRO A 174 21.47 -2.41 7.58
N SER A 175 21.72 -2.29 6.28
CA SER A 175 23.06 -2.00 5.77
C SER A 175 23.57 -0.66 6.31
N PRO A 176 24.90 -0.41 6.36
CA PRO A 176 25.44 0.89 6.77
C PRO A 176 24.87 2.07 5.96
N ALA A 177 24.63 1.87 4.66
CA ALA A 177 24.00 2.87 3.79
C ALA A 177 22.55 3.16 4.22
N MET A 178 21.76 2.12 4.48
CA MET A 178 20.39 2.27 4.98
C MET A 178 20.35 2.97 6.34
N ALA A 179 21.23 2.57 7.28
CA ALA A 179 21.31 3.19 8.59
C ALA A 179 21.67 4.69 8.50
N SER A 180 22.63 5.04 7.63
CA SER A 180 23.02 6.44 7.39
C SER A 180 21.87 7.27 6.80
N LEU A 181 21.18 6.72 5.81
CA LEU A 181 20.01 7.35 5.18
C LEU A 181 18.88 7.56 6.20
N MET A 182 18.59 6.55 7.02
CA MET A 182 17.57 6.65 8.08
C MET A 182 17.91 7.75 9.08
N GLN A 183 19.17 7.85 9.51
CA GLN A 183 19.62 8.89 10.42
C GLN A 183 19.49 10.29 9.80
N ARG A 184 19.92 10.45 8.54
CA ARG A 184 19.90 11.73 7.83
C ARG A 184 18.49 12.25 7.57
N LEU A 185 17.56 11.36 7.21
CA LEU A 185 16.16 11.71 6.97
C LEU A 185 15.31 11.74 8.27
N GLY A 186 15.92 11.41 9.41
CA GLY A 186 15.21 11.29 10.68
C GLY A 186 14.05 10.29 10.60
N VAL A 187 14.27 9.18 9.91
CA VAL A 187 13.28 8.16 9.61
C VAL A 187 13.19 7.16 10.77
N ALA A 188 11.98 7.00 11.30
CA ALA A 188 11.64 5.95 12.25
C ALA A 188 10.40 5.18 11.76
N VAL A 189 10.52 3.86 11.66
CA VAL A 189 9.35 2.99 11.41
C VAL A 189 8.54 2.96 12.70
N VAL A 190 7.30 3.44 12.64
CA VAL A 190 6.41 3.54 13.80
C VAL A 190 5.30 2.51 13.81
N ASN A 191 5.01 1.91 12.64
CA ASN A 191 3.97 0.90 12.51
C ASN A 191 4.26 0.02 11.28
N ARG A 192 3.80 -1.23 11.32
CA ARG A 192 3.82 -2.17 10.19
C ARG A 192 2.50 -2.91 10.07
N VAL A 193 1.98 -2.91 8.85
CA VAL A 193 0.79 -3.66 8.46
C VAL A 193 1.19 -4.70 7.41
N ILE A 194 0.91 -5.95 7.68
CA ILE A 194 1.13 -7.07 6.76
C ILE A 194 -0.21 -7.42 6.13
N THR A 195 -0.24 -7.59 4.82
CA THR A 195 -1.42 -8.06 4.09
C THR A 195 -1.08 -9.27 3.24
N ARG A 196 -2.06 -10.14 3.00
CA ARG A 196 -1.96 -11.26 2.06
C ARG A 196 -2.82 -10.97 0.84
N THR A 197 -2.26 -11.11 -0.35
CA THR A 197 -3.00 -10.99 -1.59
C THR A 197 -4.06 -12.07 -1.72
N ILE A 198 -5.23 -11.65 -2.22
CA ILE A 198 -6.36 -12.52 -2.53
C ILE A 198 -6.90 -12.12 -3.91
N ASP A 199 -6.04 -12.33 -4.91
CA ASP A 199 -6.39 -12.10 -6.31
C ASP A 199 -7.11 -13.30 -6.93
#